data_AF-A0A9P0L6Y4-F1
#
_entry.id   AF-A0A9P0L6Y4-F1
#
_cell.length_a   1.000
_cell.length_b   1.000
_cell.length_c   1.000
_cell.angle_alpha   90.00
_cell.angle_beta   90.00
_cell.angle_gamma   90.00
#
_symmetry.space_group_name_H-M   'P 1'
#
loop_
_entity.id
_entity.type
_entity.pdbx_description
1 polymer ?
#
loop_
_entity_poly.entity_id
_entity_poly.type
_entity_poly.pdbx_seq_one_letter_code
_entity_poly.pdbx_strand_id
1 'polypeptide(L)' 'MGRYKRVIGSRNYSNYTTAQLEEALRLIISGVISQRQCSTRFKIPRATLKNKLKGVHNRPEGGQAVLSVEEEKKI' A
#
# COMPACT_ATOMS: atom_id res chain seq x y z
N MET A 1 35.46 -6.07 -9.93
CA MET A 1 34.13 -5.43 -9.84
C MET A 1 33.06 -6.44 -10.22
N GLY A 2 32.66 -7.29 -9.28
CA GLY A 2 31.70 -8.37 -9.51
C GLY A 2 30.30 -7.83 -9.80
N ARG A 3 29.62 -8.40 -10.80
CA ARG A 3 28.29 -7.99 -11.27
C ARG A 3 27.21 -8.37 -10.24
N TYR A 4 27.06 -7.59 -9.18
CA TYR A 4 25.90 -7.73 -8.30
C TYR A 4 24.63 -7.30 -9.05
N LYS A 5 23.80 -8.28 -9.45
CA LYS A 5 22.46 -8.03 -10.00
C LYS A 5 21.44 -8.28 -8.90
N ARG A 6 20.66 -7.25 -8.54
CA ARG A 6 19.55 -7.42 -7.59
C ARG A 6 18.47 -8.31 -8.20
N VAL A 7 17.95 -9.24 -7.40
CA VAL A 7 16.79 -10.05 -7.76
C VAL A 7 15.59 -9.13 -7.98
N ILE A 8 14.88 -9.29 -9.09
CA ILE A 8 13.65 -8.57 -9.36
C ILE A 8 12.66 -8.83 -8.23
N GLY A 9 12.09 -7.76 -7.65
CA GLY A 9 11.21 -7.85 -6.49
C GLY A 9 11.91 -7.83 -5.12
N SER A 10 13.25 -7.84 -5.03
CA SER A 10 13.95 -7.78 -3.74
C SER A 10 13.98 -6.40 -3.08
N ARG A 11 13.51 -5.35 -3.78
CA ARG A 11 13.42 -4.01 -3.22
C ARG A 11 12.27 -3.94 -2.23
N ASN A 12 12.56 -3.52 -1.00
CA ASN A 12 11.50 -3.19 -0.06
C ASN A 12 10.87 -1.85 -0.46
N TYR A 13 9.70 -1.90 -1.10
CA TYR A 13 8.99 -0.70 -1.57
C TYR A 13 8.24 0.03 -0.45
N SER A 14 8.07 -0.60 0.73
CA SER A 14 7.36 0.02 1.86
C SER A 14 7.82 -0.57 3.19
N ASN A 15 8.00 0.29 4.19
CA ASN A 15 8.43 -0.13 5.54
C ASN A 15 7.25 -0.52 6.46
N TYR A 16 6.06 -0.76 5.89
CA TYR A 16 4.85 -1.14 6.61
C TYR A 16 4.14 -2.28 5.87
N THR A 17 3.44 -3.13 6.62
CA THR A 17 2.66 -4.23 6.05
C THR A 17 1.23 -3.78 5.74
N THR A 18 0.53 -4.55 4.90
CA THR A 18 -0.89 -4.34 4.60
C THR A 18 -1.76 -4.45 5.86
N ALA A 19 -1.47 -5.43 6.73
CA ALA A 19 -2.18 -5.60 8.00
C ALA A 19 -2.03 -4.38 8.93
N GLN A 20 -0.83 -3.84 9.05
CA GLN A 20 -0.58 -2.62 9.84
C GLN A 20 -1.34 -1.42 9.28
N LEU A 21 -1.39 -1.29 7.95
CA LEU A 21 -2.14 -0.23 7.29
C LEU A 21 -3.65 -0.35 7.56
N GLU A 22 -4.22 -1.54 7.49
CA GLU A 22 -5.65 -1.77 7.76
C GLU A 22 -6.03 -1.50 9.21
N GLU A 23 -5.20 -1.91 10.17
CA GLU A 23 -5.40 -1.61 11.59
C GLU A 23 -5.34 -0.10 11.84
N ALA A 24 -4.33 0.56 11.28
CA ALA A 24 -4.16 2.02 11.33
C ALA A 24 -5.40 2.76 10.80
N LEU A 25 -5.94 2.33 9.66
CA LEU A 25 -7.14 2.92 9.07
C LEU A 25 -8.38 2.70 9.94
N ARG A 26 -8.57 1.50 10.49
CA ARG A 26 -9.68 1.20 11.42
C ARG A 26 -9.66 2.09 12.66
N LEU A 27 -8.48 2.31 13.25
CA LEU A 27 -8.33 3.17 14.43
C LEU A 27 -8.60 4.65 14.13
N ILE A 28 -8.29 5.11 12.92
CA ILE A 28 -8.60 6.49 12.48
C ILE A 28 -10.11 6.64 12.24
N ILE A 29 -10.74 5.68 11.57
CA ILE A 29 -12.18 5.72 11.27
C ILE A 29 -13.02 5.67 12.56
N SER A 30 -12.60 4.86 13.53
CA SER A 30 -13.24 4.80 14.86
C SER A 30 -12.98 6.02 15.74
N GLY A 31 -12.14 6.97 15.31
CA GLY A 31 -11.86 8.20 16.05
C GLY A 31 -10.95 8.03 17.27
N VAL A 32 -10.36 6.85 17.48
CA VAL A 32 -9.51 6.57 18.66
C VAL A 32 -8.19 7.34 18.59
N ILE A 33 -7.61 7.48 17.39
CA ILE A 33 -6.35 8.20 17.18
C ILE A 33 -6.41 9.10 15.95
N SER A 34 -5.72 10.23 16.03
CA SER A 34 -5.52 11.12 14.89
C SER A 34 -4.56 10.53 13.86
N GLN A 35 -4.64 11.00 12.61
CA GLN A 35 -3.70 10.63 11.54
C GLN A 35 -2.23 10.90 11.93
N ARG A 36 -1.97 11.95 12.73
CA ARG A 36 -0.63 12.29 13.20
C ARG A 36 -0.11 11.26 14.21
N GLN A 37 -0.92 10.90 15.20
CA GLN A 37 -0.57 9.87 16.19
C GLN A 37 -0.38 8.51 15.54
N CYS A 38 -1.26 8.17 14.58
CA CYS A 38 -1.18 6.94 13.82
C CYS A 38 0.14 6.83 13.03
N SER A 39 0.56 7.93 12.39
CA SER A 39 1.83 7.99 11.66
C SER A 39 3.05 7.71 12.55
N THR A 40 3.06 8.27 13.76
CA THR A 40 4.14 8.03 14.73
C THR A 40 4.15 6.58 15.23
N ARG A 41 2.97 6.00 15.50
CA ARG A 41 2.81 4.66 16.07
C ARG A 41 3.08 3.54 15.06
N PHE A 42 2.46 3.61 13.89
CA PHE A 42 2.56 2.57 12.86
C PHE A 42 3.69 2.81 11.85
N LYS A 43 4.42 3.93 11.96
CA LYS A 43 5.48 4.34 11.03
C LYS A 43 5.01 4.46 9.58
N ILE A 44 3.73 4.74 9.38
CA ILE A 44 3.12 4.97 8.06
C ILE A 44 3.09 6.48 7.78
N PRO A 45 3.50 6.95 6.60
CA PRO A 45 3.40 8.36 6.25
C PRO A 45 1.96 8.89 6.30
N ARG A 46 1.77 10.10 6.83
CA ARG A 46 0.44 10.75 6.89
C ARG A 46 -0.24 10.86 5.52
N ALA A 47 0.55 11.08 4.46
CA ALA A 47 0.04 11.16 3.09
C ALA A 47 -0.56 9.83 2.63
N THR A 48 0.09 8.70 2.95
CA THR A 48 -0.43 7.35 2.66
C THR A 48 -1.78 7.14 3.35
N LEU A 49 -1.87 7.43 4.65
CA LEU A 49 -3.12 7.30 5.42
C LEU A 49 -4.22 8.17 4.82
N LYS A 50 -3.93 9.44 4.51
CA LYS A 50 -4.87 10.37 3.88
C LYS A 50 -5.36 9.87 2.51
N ASN A 51 -4.46 9.37 1.66
CA ASN A 51 -4.81 8.88 0.33
C ASN A 51 -5.71 7.65 0.41
N LYS A 52 -5.39 6.71 1.32
CA LYS A 52 -6.18 5.51 1.54
C LYS A 52 -7.55 5.82 2.13
N LEU A 53 -7.65 6.78 3.06
CA LEU A 53 -8.94 7.27 3.57
C LEU A 53 -9.80 7.93 2.48
N LYS A 54 -9.17 8.61 1.52
CA LYS A 54 -9.85 9.21 0.36
C LYS A 54 -10.16 8.22 -0.76
N GLY A 55 -9.77 6.95 -0.63
CA GLY A 55 -9.94 5.94 -1.68
C GLY A 55 -9.07 6.15 -2.92
N VAL A 56 -8.01 6.97 -2.82
CA VAL A 56 -7.10 7.27 -3.93
C VAL A 56 -6.04 6.17 -4.04
N HIS A 57 -5.63 5.83 -5.27
CA HIS A 57 -4.65 4.77 -5.56
C HIS A 57 -5.09 3.40 -5.01
N ASN A 58 -6.38 3.07 -5.19
CA ASN A 58 -6.92 1.74 -4.92
C ASN A 58 -6.97 0.85 -6.18
N ARG A 59 -6.65 1.41 -7.36
CA ARG A 59 -6.54 0.63 -8.59
C ARG A 59 -5.30 -0.26 -8.52
N PRO A 60 -5.35 -1.46 -9.13
CA PRO A 60 -4.17 -2.29 -9.26
C PRO A 60 -3.05 -1.52 -9.95
N GLU A 61 -1.81 -1.80 -9.55
CA GLU A 61 -0.63 -1.27 -10.20
C GLU A 61 -0.57 -1.69 -11.68
N GLY A 62 -0.44 -0.70 -12.58
CA GLY A 62 -0.41 -0.97 -14.02
C GLY A 62 -1.11 0.12 -14.83
N GLY A 63 -1.02 -0.01 -16.15
CA GLY A 63 -1.83 0.77 -17.09
C GLY A 63 -3.26 0.28 -17.15
N GLN A 64 -4.03 0.79 -18.11
CA GLN A 64 -5.36 0.27 -18.40
C GLN A 64 -5.24 -1.18 -18.93
N ALA A 65 -5.94 -2.11 -18.27
CA ALA A 65 -5.99 -3.49 -18.72
C ALA A 65 -6.78 -3.59 -20.03
N VAL A 66 -6.27 -4.36 -20.99
CA VAL A 66 -6.99 -4.70 -22.25
C VAL A 66 -8.02 -5.79 -21.99
N LEU A 67 -7.69 -6.74 -21.11
CA LEU A 67 -8.53 -7.84 -20.70
C LEU A 67 -9.10 -7.59 -19.30
N SER A 68 -10.27 -8.15 -19.03
CA SER A 68 -10.79 -8.25 -17.66
C SER A 68 -10.08 -9.34 -16.86
N VAL A 69 -10.13 -9.24 -15.53
CA VAL A 69 -9.51 -10.22 -14.61
C VAL A 69 -10.04 -11.64 -14.84
N GLU A 70 -11.29 -11.78 -15.30
CA GLU A 70 -11.90 -13.07 -15.61
C GLU A 70 -11.37 -13.68 -16.90
N GLU A 71 -11.09 -12.84 -17.91
CA GLU A 71 -10.51 -13.26 -19.19
C GLU A 71 -9.05 -13.65 -19.02
N GLU A 72 -8.26 -12.90 -18.24
CA GLU A 72 -6.86 -13.23 -17.94
C GLU A 72 -6.70 -14.59 -17.26
N LYS A 73 -7.65 -14.98 -16.39
CA LYS A 73 -7.62 -16.28 -15.69
C LYS A 73 -7.95 -17.49 -16.56
N LYS A 74 -8.58 -17.28 -17.72
CA LYS A 74 -9.01 -18.35 -18.64
C LYS A 74 -7.95 -18.73 -19.68
N ILE A 75 -6.85 -17.97 -19.75
CA ILE A 75 -5.67 -18.23 -20.58
C ILE A 75 -4.69 -19.08 -19.78
#